data_AF-A0A3M7TVH7-F1
#
_entry.id   AF-A0A3M7TVH7-F1
#
_cell.length_a   1.000
_cell.length_b   1.000
_cell.length_c   1.000
_cell.angle_alpha   90.00
_cell.angle_beta   90.00
_cell.angle_gamma   90.00
#
_symmetry.space_group_name_H-M   'P 1'
#
loop_
_entity.id
_entity.type
_entity.pdbx_description
1 polymer ?
#
loop_
_entity_poly.entity_id
_entity_poly.type
_entity_poly.pdbx_seq_one_letter_code
_entity_poly.pdbx_strand_id
1 'polypeptide(L)'
;MRTFQKVKGTPVFLLADGSNIGKVSDLFVDDSGSVTGFWVAGRKWWQRRKFLRLDTIEKTETAAIYIKSDADLSFAPEALFRFHDGKNHLFGKPLLTEDGAVTGLLEDVYFLDDLGTIVGYEVTNGFISDFTEGRHVVKTDCPLRVEKDQLVLRTHS
;
A
#
# COMPACT_ATOMS: atom_id res chain seq x y z
N MET A 1 4.01 -4.09 -11.74
CA MET A 1 3.64 -4.65 -10.42
C MET A 1 4.79 -4.45 -9.44
N ARG A 2 4.50 -4.08 -8.19
CA ARG A 2 5.46 -3.98 -7.08
C ARG A 2 4.78 -4.30 -5.75
N THR A 3 5.59 -4.54 -4.72
CA THR A 3 5.06 -4.73 -3.36
C THR A 3 5.14 -3.45 -2.52
N PHE A 4 4.39 -3.38 -1.41
CA PHE A 4 4.53 -2.27 -0.48
C PHE A 4 5.95 -2.23 0.12
N GLN A 5 6.50 -3.36 0.52
CA GLN A 5 7.87 -3.40 1.05
C GLN A 5 8.90 -2.86 0.06
N LYS A 6 8.69 -3.09 -1.24
CA LYS A 6 9.57 -2.56 -2.30
C LYS A 6 9.40 -1.05 -2.52
N VAL A 7 8.17 -0.51 -2.43
CA VAL A 7 7.95 0.93 -2.64
C VAL A 7 8.29 1.76 -1.40
N LYS A 8 8.17 1.19 -0.21
CA LYS A 8 8.54 1.85 1.05
C LYS A 8 10.01 2.28 1.01
N GLY A 9 10.27 3.53 1.38
CA GLY A 9 11.59 4.15 1.33
C GLY A 9 11.99 4.72 -0.03
N THR A 10 11.18 4.52 -1.09
CA THR A 10 11.43 5.11 -2.41
C THR A 10 11.41 6.64 -2.30
N PRO A 11 12.45 7.35 -2.78
CA PRO A 11 12.49 8.80 -2.78
C PRO A 11 11.48 9.41 -3.76
N VAL A 12 10.95 10.57 -3.36
CA VAL A 12 10.04 11.39 -4.18
C VAL A 12 10.77 12.68 -4.56
N PHE A 13 10.74 13.03 -5.84
CA PHE A 13 11.40 14.20 -6.41
C PHE A 13 10.45 15.08 -7.22
N LEU A 14 10.76 16.37 -7.29
CA LEU A 14 10.14 17.26 -8.28
C LEU A 14 10.75 17.01 -9.66
N LEU A 15 9.90 16.93 -10.68
CA LEU A 15 10.33 16.73 -12.06
C LEU A 15 11.07 17.97 -12.62
N ALA A 16 10.71 19.17 -12.15
CA ALA A 16 11.23 20.43 -12.67
C ALA A 16 12.73 20.63 -12.43
N ASP A 17 13.22 20.27 -11.25
CA ASP A 17 14.58 20.58 -10.79
C ASP A 17 15.29 19.40 -10.07
N GLY A 18 14.61 18.25 -9.92
CA GLY A 18 15.14 17.11 -9.19
C GLY A 18 15.19 17.30 -7.67
N SER A 19 14.52 18.32 -7.13
CA SER A 19 14.49 18.57 -5.69
C SER A 19 13.87 17.39 -4.93
N ASN A 20 14.59 16.88 -3.93
CA ASN A 20 14.10 15.78 -3.10
C ASN A 20 13.05 16.28 -2.09
N ILE A 21 11.84 15.76 -2.22
CA ILE A 21 10.69 16.04 -1.36
C ILE A 21 10.75 15.20 -0.07
N GLY A 22 11.09 13.91 -0.21
CA GLY A 22 11.06 12.97 0.90
C GLY A 22 11.14 11.54 0.43
N LYS A 23 10.57 10.63 1.23
CA LYS A 23 10.49 9.19 0.93
C LYS A 23 9.11 8.64 1.27
N VAL A 24 8.66 7.66 0.50
CA VAL A 24 7.45 6.89 0.82
C VAL A 24 7.63 6.21 2.18
N SER A 25 6.70 6.44 3.10
CA SER A 25 6.68 5.83 4.44
C SER A 25 5.54 4.82 4.62
N ASP A 26 4.44 5.00 3.89
CA ASP A 26 3.25 4.15 3.95
C ASP A 26 2.47 4.24 2.63
N LEU A 27 1.50 3.36 2.41
CA LEU A 27 0.51 3.49 1.33
C LEU A 27 -0.90 3.64 1.90
N PHE A 28 -1.80 4.17 1.09
CA PHE A 28 -3.22 4.30 1.41
C PHE A 28 -4.07 3.44 0.48
N VAL A 29 -5.07 2.80 1.06
CA VAL A 29 -6.07 1.97 0.36
C VAL A 29 -7.45 2.54 0.63
N ASP A 30 -8.32 2.57 -0.37
CA ASP A 30 -9.73 2.90 -0.18
C ASP A 30 -10.56 1.69 0.29
N ASP A 31 -11.86 1.91 0.50
CA ASP A 31 -12.80 0.85 0.90
C ASP A 31 -13.08 -0.18 -0.20
N SER A 32 -12.75 0.15 -1.45
CA SER A 32 -12.82 -0.76 -2.59
C SER A 32 -11.62 -1.70 -2.68
N GLY A 33 -10.57 -1.50 -1.87
CA GLY A 33 -9.36 -2.30 -1.88
C GLY A 33 -8.31 -1.84 -2.89
N SER A 34 -8.39 -0.58 -3.36
CA SER A 34 -7.45 -0.01 -4.33
C SER A 34 -6.44 0.92 -3.66
N VAL A 35 -5.18 0.87 -4.09
CA VAL A 35 -4.14 1.81 -3.65
C VAL A 35 -4.43 3.18 -4.24
N THR A 36 -4.64 4.18 -3.40
CA THR A 36 -4.99 5.55 -3.82
C THR A 36 -3.83 6.53 -3.75
N GLY A 37 -2.75 6.17 -3.06
CA GLY A 37 -1.56 6.99 -2.96
C GLY A 37 -0.60 6.57 -1.86
N PHE A 38 0.40 7.42 -1.62
CA PHE A 38 1.48 7.18 -0.67
C PHE A 38 1.51 8.25 0.41
N TRP A 39 1.99 7.86 1.59
CA TRP A 39 2.41 8.83 2.60
C TRP A 39 3.88 9.14 2.41
N VAL A 40 4.23 10.40 2.25
CA VAL A 40 5.59 10.86 2.02
C VAL A 40 6.12 11.52 3.29
N ALA A 41 7.13 10.90 3.91
CA ALA A 41 7.87 11.48 5.00
C ALA A 41 8.90 12.47 4.48
N GLY A 42 8.87 13.69 5.03
CA GLY A 42 9.85 14.72 4.72
C GLY A 42 11.27 14.34 5.16
N ARG A 43 12.26 15.05 4.64
CA ARG A 43 13.68 14.79 4.89
C ARG A 43 14.11 15.15 6.32
N LYS A 44 13.42 16.10 6.95
CA LYS A 44 13.73 16.58 8.29
C LYS A 44 12.67 16.07 9.26
N TRP A 45 13.06 15.69 10.47
CA TRP A 45 12.17 15.05 11.45
C TRP A 45 10.98 15.93 11.89
N TRP A 46 11.09 17.26 11.76
CA TRP A 46 10.00 18.20 12.05
C TRP A 46 9.05 18.44 10.86
N GLN A 47 9.40 17.98 9.66
CA GLN A 47 8.52 18.11 8.51
C GLN A 47 7.37 17.12 8.64
N ARG A 48 6.14 17.63 8.49
CA ARG A 48 4.95 16.79 8.48
C ARG A 48 4.98 15.86 7.26
N ARG A 49 4.49 14.64 7.46
CA ARG A 49 4.24 13.70 6.37
C ARG A 49 3.08 14.22 5.53
N LYS A 50 3.17 14.09 4.21
CA LYS A 50 2.13 14.54 3.26
C LYS A 50 1.61 13.39 2.43
N PHE A 51 0.35 13.44 2.06
CA PHE A 51 -0.27 12.48 1.16
C PHE A 51 0.06 12.84 -0.29
N LEU A 52 0.55 11.86 -1.04
CA LEU A 52 0.78 11.92 -2.48
C LEU A 52 -0.25 11.00 -3.14
N ARG A 53 -1.17 11.57 -3.90
CA ARG A 53 -2.13 10.78 -4.68
C ARG A 53 -1.42 10.03 -5.80
N LEU A 54 -1.92 8.84 -6.14
CA LEU A 54 -1.32 8.03 -7.18
C LEU A 54 -1.44 8.70 -8.56
N ASP A 55 -2.57 9.36 -8.84
CA ASP A 55 -2.87 10.00 -10.12
C ASP A 55 -2.15 11.33 -10.37
N THR A 56 -1.39 11.83 -9.39
CA THR A 56 -0.51 13.00 -9.56
C THR A 56 0.96 12.59 -9.79
N ILE A 57 1.26 11.29 -9.79
CA ILE A 57 2.58 10.78 -10.12
C ILE A 57 2.78 10.85 -11.63
N GLU A 58 3.76 11.65 -12.06
CA GLU A 58 4.08 11.82 -13.48
C GLU A 58 4.91 10.66 -14.00
N LYS A 59 5.80 10.13 -13.15
CA LYS A 59 6.72 9.09 -13.55
C LYS A 59 7.17 8.29 -12.34
N THR A 60 7.11 6.97 -12.47
CA THR A 60 7.77 6.06 -11.53
C THR A 60 8.90 5.31 -12.22
N GLU A 61 10.09 5.40 -11.65
CA GLU A 61 11.24 4.60 -12.04
C GLU A 61 11.50 3.50 -11.00
N THR A 62 12.46 2.62 -11.28
CA THR A 62 12.80 1.50 -10.39
C THR A 62 13.17 1.95 -8.97
N ALA A 63 13.72 3.15 -8.80
CA ALA A 63 14.23 3.64 -7.52
C ALA A 63 13.78 5.07 -7.15
N ALA A 64 12.80 5.64 -7.87
CA ALA A 64 12.35 7.01 -7.64
C ALA A 64 10.92 7.25 -8.14
N ILE A 65 10.21 8.16 -7.48
CA ILE A 65 8.92 8.68 -7.90
C ILE A 65 9.08 10.17 -8.21
N TYR A 66 8.53 10.62 -9.33
CA TYR A 66 8.58 12.01 -9.77
C TYR A 66 7.18 12.60 -9.81
N ILE A 67 7.05 13.79 -9.24
CA ILE A 67 5.80 14.57 -9.22
C ILE A 67 6.07 15.94 -9.86
N LYS A 68 5.01 16.58 -10.35
CA LYS A 68 5.14 17.87 -11.04
C LYS A 68 5.38 19.01 -10.06
N SER A 69 4.64 19.05 -8.96
CA SER A 69 4.65 20.15 -8.01
C SER A 69 4.51 19.67 -6.56
N ASP A 70 5.00 20.46 -5.60
CA ASP A 70 4.76 20.22 -4.19
C ASP A 70 3.29 20.50 -3.79
N ALA A 71 2.55 21.23 -4.63
CA ALA A 71 1.12 21.44 -4.54
C ALA A 71 0.31 20.13 -4.72
N ASP A 72 0.91 19.10 -5.33
CA ASP A 72 0.31 17.78 -5.48
C ASP A 72 0.31 16.98 -4.16
N LEU A 73 0.92 17.54 -3.10
CA LEU A 73 0.99 16.95 -1.77
C LEU A 73 -0.05 17.57 -0.84
N SER A 74 -0.94 16.75 -0.29
CA SER A 74 -2.06 17.19 0.56
C SER A 74 -2.05 16.54 1.94
N PHE A 75 -3.08 16.81 2.74
CA PHE A 75 -3.41 15.96 3.87
C PHE A 75 -4.07 14.67 3.38
N ALA A 76 -3.86 13.57 4.13
CA ALA A 76 -4.51 12.30 3.84
C ALA A 76 -6.00 12.38 4.22
N PRO A 77 -6.92 11.92 3.35
CA PRO A 77 -8.32 11.78 3.72
C PRO A 77 -8.51 10.79 4.87
N GLU A 78 -9.41 11.09 5.81
CA GLU A 78 -9.66 10.24 6.99
C GLU A 78 -10.31 8.89 6.65
N ALA A 79 -11.03 8.82 5.54
CA ALA A 79 -11.73 7.62 5.09
C ALA A 79 -10.80 6.54 4.53
N LEU A 80 -9.53 6.85 4.27
CA LEU A 80 -8.57 5.89 3.71
C LEU A 80 -7.94 5.03 4.81
N PHE A 81 -7.70 3.77 4.46
CA PHE A 81 -6.94 2.84 5.27
C PHE A 81 -5.45 3.01 5.01
N ARG A 82 -4.64 2.91 6.07
CA ARG A 82 -3.18 2.88 5.93
C ARG A 82 -2.70 1.44 5.86
N PHE A 83 -1.54 1.18 5.27
CA PHE A 83 -1.03 -0.18 5.27
C PHE A 83 -0.39 -0.55 6.62
N HIS A 84 0.62 0.18 7.11
CA HIS A 84 1.28 -0.14 8.39
C HIS A 84 0.88 0.74 9.57
N ASP A 85 0.81 2.06 9.40
CA ASP A 85 0.74 2.95 10.56
C ASP A 85 -0.71 3.30 10.92
N GLY A 86 -0.97 3.53 12.21
CA GLY A 86 -2.24 4.13 12.68
C GLY A 86 -3.30 3.16 13.17
N LYS A 87 -4.46 3.70 13.54
CA LYS A 87 -5.57 2.91 14.10
C LYS A 87 -6.25 2.01 13.04
N ASN A 88 -6.35 2.50 11.81
CA ASN A 88 -7.01 1.81 10.69
C ASN A 88 -5.97 1.20 9.72
N HIS A 89 -4.91 0.59 10.26
CA HIS A 89 -3.87 -0.05 9.44
C HIS A 89 -4.36 -1.41 8.92
N LEU A 90 -3.83 -1.90 7.80
CA LEU A 90 -4.22 -3.19 7.21
C LEU A 90 -3.27 -4.34 7.57
N PHE A 91 -1.99 -4.03 7.78
CA PHE A 91 -0.96 -5.00 8.13
C PHE A 91 -1.36 -5.83 9.36
N GLY A 92 -1.13 -7.14 9.31
CA GLY A 92 -1.45 -8.08 10.38
C GLY A 92 -2.94 -8.36 10.58
N LYS A 93 -3.85 -7.79 9.76
CA LYS A 93 -5.27 -8.15 9.82
C LYS A 93 -5.52 -9.53 9.21
N PRO A 94 -6.49 -10.30 9.73
CA PRO A 94 -6.89 -11.56 9.11
C PRO A 94 -7.43 -11.34 7.69
N LEU A 95 -6.92 -12.12 6.75
CA LEU A 95 -7.45 -12.26 5.40
C LEU A 95 -8.36 -13.48 5.35
N LEU A 96 -9.61 -13.29 4.95
CA LEU A 96 -10.61 -14.34 4.84
C LEU A 96 -11.05 -14.51 3.40
N THR A 97 -11.46 -15.71 3.03
CA THR A 97 -12.27 -15.98 1.85
C THR A 97 -13.74 -15.60 2.11
N GLU A 98 -14.54 -15.50 1.05
CA GLU A 98 -15.97 -15.16 1.12
C GLU A 98 -16.80 -16.12 2.00
N ASP A 99 -16.42 -17.39 2.06
CA ASP A 99 -17.03 -18.40 2.94
C ASP A 99 -16.59 -18.28 4.41
N GLY A 100 -15.72 -17.30 4.73
CA GLY A 100 -15.25 -17.00 6.07
C GLY A 100 -14.05 -17.82 6.53
N ALA A 101 -13.41 -18.60 5.66
CA ALA A 101 -12.20 -19.32 6.02
C ALA A 101 -11.00 -18.35 6.11
N VAL A 102 -10.23 -18.44 7.20
CA VAL A 102 -9.02 -17.62 7.39
C VAL A 102 -7.90 -18.16 6.52
N THR A 103 -7.37 -17.31 5.63
CA THR A 103 -6.22 -17.64 4.76
C THR A 103 -4.88 -17.34 5.44
N GLY A 104 -4.84 -16.37 6.36
CA GLY A 104 -3.64 -15.97 7.11
C GLY A 104 -3.73 -14.52 7.60
N LEU A 105 -2.61 -13.97 8.09
CA LEU A 105 -2.46 -12.56 8.43
C LEU A 105 -1.77 -11.80 7.30
N LEU A 106 -2.27 -10.62 6.94
CA LEU A 106 -1.71 -9.81 5.86
C LEU A 106 -0.30 -9.30 6.19
N GLU A 107 0.68 -9.55 5.32
CA GLU A 107 2.07 -9.10 5.48
C GLU A 107 2.49 -8.08 4.42
N ASP A 108 2.06 -8.26 3.16
CA ASP A 108 2.39 -7.36 2.04
C ASP A 108 1.28 -7.41 0.97
N VAL A 109 1.31 -6.46 0.04
CA VAL A 109 0.40 -6.38 -1.11
C VAL A 109 1.18 -6.26 -2.40
N TYR A 110 0.72 -6.92 -3.45
CA TYR A 110 1.20 -6.78 -4.82
C TYR A 110 0.22 -5.89 -5.58
N PHE A 111 0.67 -4.75 -6.10
CA PHE A 111 -0.20 -3.83 -6.84
C PHE A 111 0.39 -3.37 -8.16
N LEU A 112 -0.48 -2.99 -9.08
CA LEU A 112 -0.15 -2.32 -10.34
C LEU A 112 0.04 -0.84 -10.04
N ASP A 113 1.27 -0.37 -10.21
CA ASP A 113 1.74 0.92 -9.71
C ASP A 113 1.00 2.10 -10.35
N ASP A 114 0.61 1.94 -11.60
CA ASP A 114 -0.01 2.94 -12.46
C ASP A 114 -1.55 2.95 -12.32
N LEU A 115 -2.14 1.86 -11.78
CA LEU A 115 -3.59 1.69 -11.65
C LEU A 115 -4.07 1.65 -10.19
N GLY A 116 -3.17 1.44 -9.24
CA GLY A 116 -3.49 1.21 -7.84
C GLY A 116 -4.16 -0.15 -7.56
N THR A 117 -4.47 -0.93 -8.60
CA THR A 117 -5.12 -2.24 -8.48
C THR A 117 -4.23 -3.21 -7.73
N ILE A 118 -4.71 -3.73 -6.60
CA ILE A 118 -4.05 -4.81 -5.88
C ILE A 118 -4.39 -6.13 -6.59
N VAL A 119 -3.35 -6.88 -6.96
CA VAL A 119 -3.44 -8.15 -7.71
C VAL A 119 -3.00 -9.35 -6.88
N GLY A 120 -2.52 -9.11 -5.65
CA GLY A 120 -2.25 -10.18 -4.71
C GLY A 120 -1.92 -9.72 -3.31
N TYR A 121 -2.08 -10.64 -2.37
CA TYR A 121 -1.83 -10.46 -0.94
C TYR A 121 -0.81 -11.49 -0.49
N GLU A 122 0.24 -11.03 0.17
CA GLU A 122 1.16 -11.91 0.90
C GLU A 122 0.61 -12.11 2.31
N VAL A 123 0.48 -13.36 2.72
CA VAL A 123 0.01 -13.72 4.06
C VAL A 123 0.99 -14.63 4.79
N THR A 124 0.98 -14.52 6.11
CA THR A 124 1.69 -15.42 7.04
C THR A 124 0.71 -16.28 7.83
N ASN A 125 1.11 -17.53 8.10
CA ASN A 125 0.44 -18.41 9.06
C ASN A 125 1.23 -18.55 10.37
N GLY A 126 2.27 -17.73 10.54
CA GLY A 126 3.19 -17.76 11.67
C GLY A 126 4.61 -18.19 11.29
N PHE A 127 5.57 -17.86 12.16
CA PHE A 127 7.00 -17.99 11.85
C PHE A 127 7.47 -19.43 11.56
N ILE A 128 6.94 -20.43 12.28
CA ILE A 128 7.37 -21.84 12.14
C ILE A 128 6.87 -22.42 10.81
N SER A 129 5.61 -22.18 10.47
CA SER A 129 4.99 -22.62 9.22
C SER A 129 5.60 -21.93 8.00
N ASP A 130 5.83 -20.61 8.08
CA ASP A 130 6.44 -19.83 7.01
C ASP A 130 7.86 -20.30 6.68
N PHE A 131 8.63 -20.77 7.66
CA PHE A 131 9.99 -21.28 7.43
C PHE A 131 9.98 -22.62 6.69
N THR A 132 8.99 -23.48 6.96
CA THR A 132 8.88 -24.80 6.34
C THR A 132 8.19 -24.76 4.97
N GLU A 133 7.19 -23.89 4.79
CA GLU A 133 6.32 -23.86 3.61
C GLU A 133 6.55 -22.64 2.71
N GLY A 134 7.26 -21.63 3.22
CA GLY A 134 7.35 -20.32 2.59
C GLY A 134 6.11 -19.47 2.87
N ARG A 135 6.20 -18.17 2.60
CA ARG A 135 5.03 -17.28 2.67
C ARG A 135 4.08 -17.54 1.51
N HIS A 136 2.79 -17.46 1.79
CA HIS A 136 1.76 -17.74 0.80
C HIS A 136 1.30 -16.45 0.11
N VAL A 137 1.21 -16.48 -1.22
CA VAL A 137 0.69 -15.36 -2.03
C VAL A 137 -0.67 -15.74 -2.58
N VAL A 138 -1.70 -15.01 -2.15
CA VAL A 138 -3.06 -15.13 -2.69
C VAL A 138 -3.18 -14.17 -3.87
N LYS A 139 -3.37 -14.68 -5.08
CA LYS A 139 -3.63 -13.87 -6.27
C LYS A 139 -5.13 -13.55 -6.37
N THR A 140 -5.45 -12.36 -6.85
CA THR A 140 -6.83 -11.95 -7.07
C THR A 140 -6.97 -11.10 -8.32
N ASP A 141 -8.11 -11.25 -8.99
CA ASP A 141 -8.56 -10.38 -10.08
C ASP A 141 -9.61 -9.35 -9.57
N CYS A 142 -10.04 -9.49 -8.31
CA CYS A 142 -11.01 -8.63 -7.64
C CYS A 142 -10.38 -7.98 -6.39
N PRO A 143 -10.51 -6.65 -6.20
CA PRO A 143 -9.96 -6.02 -5.02
C PRO A 143 -10.76 -6.40 -3.75
N LEU A 144 -10.05 -6.48 -2.61
CA LEU A 144 -10.63 -6.90 -1.33
C LEU A 144 -11.62 -5.88 -0.78
N ARG A 145 -12.53 -6.31 0.08
CA ARG A 145 -13.33 -5.38 0.90
C ARG A 145 -12.77 -5.29 2.32
N VAL A 146 -12.58 -4.07 2.80
CA VAL A 146 -12.19 -3.84 4.20
C VAL A 146 -13.46 -3.86 5.05
N GLU A 147 -13.60 -4.86 5.92
CA GLU A 147 -14.78 -5.03 6.78
C GLU A 147 -14.38 -4.98 8.26
N LYS A 148 -14.67 -3.84 8.92
CA LYS A 148 -14.30 -3.56 10.32
C LYS A 148 -12.81 -3.79 10.58
N ASP A 149 -12.45 -5.00 11.01
CA ASP A 149 -11.10 -5.41 11.40
C ASP A 149 -10.53 -6.55 10.57
N GLN A 150 -11.19 -6.90 9.46
CA GLN A 150 -10.86 -8.04 8.62
C GLN A 150 -10.85 -7.65 7.14
N LEU A 151 -10.10 -8.41 6.35
CA LEU A 151 -10.02 -8.26 4.89
C LEU A 151 -10.69 -9.47 4.26
N VAL A 152 -11.67 -9.23 3.40
CA VAL A 152 -12.42 -10.31 2.74
C VAL A 152 -12.03 -10.35 1.26
N LEU A 153 -11.50 -11.49 0.84
CA LEU A 153 -11.22 -11.84 -0.54
C LEU A 153 -12.52 -12.21 -1.25
N ARG A 154 -12.80 -11.54 -2.35
CA ARG A 154 -13.89 -11.95 -3.24
C ARG A 154 -13.45 -13.10 -4.12
N THR A 155 -14.28 -14.11 -4.23
CA THR A 155 -14.13 -15.17 -5.24
C THR A 155 -15.17 -14.93 -6.33
N HIS A 156 -14.84 -15.24 -7.58
CA HIS A 156 -15.86 -15.23 -8.63
C HIS A 156 -16.94 -16.26 -8.25
N SER A 157 -18.15 -15.78 -7.95
CA SER A 157 -19.35 -16.60 -7.83
C SER A 157 -19.83 -17.07 -9.21
#